data_AF-A0A7W0M949-F1
#
_entry.id   AF-A0A7W0M949-F1
#
_cell.length_a   1.000
_cell.length_b   1.000
_cell.length_c   1.000
_cell.angle_alpha   90.00
_cell.angle_beta   90.00
_cell.angle_gamma   90.00
#
_symmetry.space_group_name_H-M   'P 1'
#
loop_
_entity.id
_entity.type
_entity.pdbx_description
1 polymer ?
#
loop_
_entity_poly.entity_id
_entity_poly.type
_entity_poly.pdbx_seq_one_letter_code
_entity_poly.pdbx_strand_id
1 'polypeptide(L)'
;MFLAGGCLAALAVAATAQEARSKVEVWVDEAETSPPTMKKLVPLGRTYVIDSSSPKEQGSSQQVNEALLDWKAAGTDDVRDDVKQRLRSILEEVFAARQQAHEQEIAELEEKVKQLREQLERRREKQKEIIDFRMEQLVREAEGLGWGGESRARFADPFVGGDTPGAFAPARVAPTPPSLKALPEFRSEPAGARQ
;
A
#
# COMPACT_ATOMS: atom_id res chain seq x y z
N MET A 1 -20.59 -48.53 34.77
CA MET A 1 -19.86 -49.29 33.74
C MET A 1 -20.21 -48.69 32.39
N PHE A 2 -19.32 -47.90 31.79
CA PHE A 2 -19.20 -47.61 30.35
C PHE A 2 -18.07 -46.56 30.23
N LEU A 3 -16.84 -47.07 30.26
CA LEU A 3 -15.59 -46.34 30.01
C LEU A 3 -15.00 -46.90 28.72
N ALA A 4 -14.25 -46.05 28.02
CA ALA A 4 -13.34 -46.36 26.89
C ALA A 4 -13.99 -46.47 25.50
N GLY A 5 -13.90 -45.38 24.73
CA GLY A 5 -14.25 -45.38 23.31
C GLY A 5 -13.96 -44.05 22.61
N GLY A 6 -12.77 -43.48 22.76
CA GLY A 6 -12.51 -42.14 22.21
C GLY A 6 -11.05 -41.73 22.02
N CYS A 7 -10.13 -42.67 21.75
CA CYS A 7 -8.69 -42.34 21.64
C CYS A 7 -8.02 -42.73 20.32
N LEU A 8 -8.74 -43.20 19.29
CA LEU A 8 -8.12 -43.75 18.07
C LEU A 8 -8.21 -42.86 16.81
N ALA A 9 -8.92 -41.72 16.85
CA ALA A 9 -9.06 -40.86 15.66
C ALA A 9 -7.97 -39.79 15.50
N ALA A 10 -7.20 -39.46 16.56
CA ALA A 10 -6.25 -38.35 16.53
C ALA A 10 -4.89 -38.68 15.89
N LEU A 11 -4.56 -39.96 15.67
CA LEU A 11 -3.25 -40.38 15.17
C LEU A 11 -3.18 -40.56 13.64
N ALA A 12 -4.31 -40.57 12.94
CA ALA A 12 -4.33 -40.77 11.48
C ALA A 12 -4.06 -39.49 10.67
N VAL A 13 -4.27 -38.30 11.25
CA VAL A 13 -4.09 -37.01 10.54
C VAL A 13 -2.64 -36.51 10.55
N ALA A 14 -1.80 -37.00 11.47
CA ALA A 14 -0.39 -36.60 11.54
C ALA A 14 0.51 -37.30 10.51
N ALA A 15 0.11 -38.47 9.99
CA ALA A 15 0.95 -39.24 9.07
C ALA A 15 0.92 -38.72 7.62
N THR A 16 -0.15 -38.02 7.21
CA THR A 16 -0.27 -37.46 5.84
C THR A 16 0.41 -36.11 5.65
N ALA A 17 0.89 -35.46 6.72
CA ALA A 17 1.58 -34.16 6.63
C ALA A 17 3.09 -34.29 6.35
N GLN A 18 3.69 -35.46 6.55
CA GLN A 18 5.14 -35.65 6.41
C GLN A 18 5.57 -36.01 4.98
N GLU A 19 4.67 -36.55 4.17
CA GLU A 19 4.97 -36.99 2.79
C GLU A 19 4.89 -35.86 1.75
N ALA A 20 4.37 -34.69 2.11
CA ALA A 20 4.38 -33.50 1.25
C ALA A 20 5.68 -32.67 1.34
N ARG A 21 6.60 -33.01 2.27
CA ARG A 21 7.86 -32.27 2.47
C ARG A 21 9.08 -32.82 1.72
N SER A 22 9.02 -34.02 1.15
CA SER A 22 10.18 -34.67 0.50
C SER A 22 10.26 -34.48 -1.01
N LYS A 23 9.42 -33.63 -1.62
CA LYS A 23 9.36 -33.42 -3.07
C LYS A 23 9.67 -31.98 -3.53
N VAL A 24 10.35 -31.21 -2.68
CA VAL A 24 10.82 -29.83 -2.98
C VAL A 24 12.35 -29.75 -2.85
N GLU A 25 13.05 -30.82 -3.20
CA GLU A 25 14.47 -30.77 -3.53
C GLU A 25 14.62 -31.18 -4.99
N VAL A 26 15.62 -30.59 -5.67
CA VAL A 26 15.89 -30.61 -7.12
C VAL A 26 15.19 -29.48 -7.87
N TRP A 27 15.85 -28.31 -7.89
CA TRP A 27 16.15 -27.45 -9.05
C TRP A 27 16.96 -26.26 -8.52
N VAL A 28 18.21 -26.51 -8.14
CA VAL A 28 19.25 -25.46 -7.98
C VAL A 28 20.44 -25.91 -8.81
N ASP A 29 20.25 -25.92 -10.13
CA ASP A 29 21.37 -25.89 -11.08
C ASP A 29 21.78 -24.44 -11.25
N GLU A 30 22.86 -24.07 -10.55
CA GLU A 30 24.09 -23.59 -11.17
C GLU A 30 23.94 -22.73 -12.45
N ALA A 31 23.25 -21.59 -12.32
CA ALA A 31 23.44 -20.45 -13.22
C ALA A 31 24.38 -19.44 -12.53
N GLU A 32 25.67 -19.76 -12.54
CA GLU A 32 26.74 -18.83 -12.20
C GLU A 32 26.79 -17.65 -13.19
N THR A 33 27.03 -16.47 -12.61
CA THR A 33 27.79 -15.33 -13.18
C THR A 33 27.08 -14.31 -14.09
N SER A 34 26.15 -13.57 -13.49
CA SER A 34 26.21 -12.11 -13.62
C SER A 34 25.52 -11.45 -12.41
N PRO A 35 26.22 -10.67 -11.57
CA PRO A 35 25.53 -9.89 -10.56
C PRO A 35 24.59 -8.92 -11.31
N PRO A 36 23.26 -8.98 -11.11
CA PRO A 36 22.39 -7.96 -11.66
C PRO A 36 22.92 -6.65 -11.09
N THR A 37 23.35 -5.75 -11.98
CA THR A 37 23.67 -4.38 -11.59
C THR A 37 22.45 -3.87 -10.85
N MET A 38 22.55 -3.82 -9.52
CA MET A 38 21.47 -3.38 -8.65
C MET A 38 21.24 -1.91 -9.02
N LYS A 39 20.30 -1.69 -9.95
CA LYS A 39 19.64 -0.42 -10.14
C LYS A 39 19.21 -0.03 -8.73
N LYS A 40 19.91 0.99 -8.20
CA LYS A 40 19.82 1.48 -6.83
C LYS A 40 18.42 1.21 -6.30
N LEU A 41 18.30 0.23 -5.39
CA LEU A 41 17.05 -0.03 -4.71
C LEU A 41 16.63 1.31 -4.13
N VAL A 42 15.62 1.92 -4.75
CA VAL A 42 14.90 3.01 -4.13
C VAL A 42 14.40 2.42 -2.81
N PRO A 43 14.75 2.98 -1.65
CA PRO A 43 14.31 2.43 -0.38
C PRO A 43 12.79 2.43 -0.38
N LEU A 44 12.18 1.26 -0.60
CA LEU A 44 10.74 1.03 -0.43
C LEU A 44 10.34 1.08 1.05
N GLY A 45 11.29 1.31 1.96
CA GLY A 45 11.03 1.81 3.29
C GLY A 45 10.75 3.31 3.27
N ARG A 46 9.66 3.73 2.63
CA ARG A 46 9.00 4.96 3.05
C ARG A 46 8.44 4.62 4.42
N THR A 47 9.25 4.77 5.46
CA THR A 47 8.75 4.77 6.83
C THR A 47 7.71 5.86 6.83
N TYR A 48 6.43 5.46 6.80
CA TYR A 48 5.36 6.38 7.11
C TYR A 48 5.66 6.81 8.53
N VAL A 49 6.34 7.94 8.66
CA VAL A 49 6.31 8.72 9.88
C VAL A 49 4.84 9.09 9.95
N ILE A 50 4.09 8.27 10.68
CA ILE A 50 2.74 8.60 11.09
C ILE A 50 2.99 9.81 11.98
N ASP A 51 2.94 11.00 11.39
CA ASP A 51 2.85 12.23 12.15
C ASP A 51 1.47 12.19 12.80
N SER A 52 1.39 11.45 13.90
CA SER A 52 0.16 11.12 14.60
C SER A 52 -0.42 12.33 15.31
N SER A 53 0.20 13.51 15.20
CA SER A 53 -0.26 14.72 15.84
C SER A 53 -1.29 15.43 14.96
N SER A 54 -2.52 14.90 14.95
CA SER A 54 -3.68 15.65 14.45
C SER A 54 -3.70 17.05 15.11
N PRO A 55 -4.04 18.13 14.40
CA PRO A 55 -4.09 19.49 14.98
C PRO A 55 -4.94 19.58 16.25
N LYS A 56 -5.96 18.71 16.38
CA LYS A 56 -6.78 18.60 17.60
C LYS A 56 -5.99 18.05 18.79
N GLU A 57 -5.08 17.09 18.59
CA GLU A 57 -4.25 16.52 19.66
C GLU A 57 -3.27 17.56 20.25
N GLN A 58 -2.75 18.46 19.40
CA GLN A 58 -1.82 19.51 19.85
C GLN A 58 -2.48 20.43 20.89
N GLY A 59 -3.72 20.85 20.67
CA GLY A 59 -4.49 21.65 21.63
C GLY A 59 -4.75 20.91 22.96
N SER A 60 -5.10 19.62 22.90
CA SER A 60 -5.37 18.82 24.09
C SER A 60 -4.12 18.56 24.94
N SER A 61 -2.94 18.42 24.32
CA SER A 61 -1.68 18.25 25.07
C SER A 61 -1.36 19.44 25.99
N GLN A 62 -1.71 20.66 25.55
CA GLN A 62 -1.56 21.87 26.37
C GLN A 62 -2.54 21.83 27.56
N GLN A 63 -3.79 21.44 27.32
CA GLN A 63 -4.82 21.32 28.36
C GLN A 63 -4.49 20.24 29.39
N VAL A 64 -3.91 19.11 28.95
CA VAL A 64 -3.41 18.05 29.84
C VAL A 64 -2.30 18.60 30.72
N ASN A 65 -1.33 19.32 30.15
CA ASN A 65 -0.23 19.90 30.91
C ASN A 65 -0.73 20.96 31.91
N GLU A 66 -1.70 21.79 31.53
CA GLU A 66 -2.34 22.76 32.41
C GLU A 66 -3.06 22.08 33.58
N ALA A 67 -3.91 21.08 33.30
CA ALA A 67 -4.59 20.31 34.33
C ALA A 67 -3.62 19.59 35.28
N LEU A 68 -2.46 19.15 34.78
CA LEU A 68 -1.40 18.57 35.62
C LEU A 68 -0.72 19.60 36.52
N LEU A 69 -0.56 20.84 36.07
CA LEU A 69 -0.06 21.94 36.90
C LEU A 69 -1.09 22.29 37.99
N ASP A 70 -2.36 22.38 37.63
CA ASP A 70 -3.47 22.63 38.57
C ASP A 70 -3.55 21.52 39.64
N TRP A 71 -3.38 20.26 39.23
CA TRP A 71 -3.39 19.13 40.16
C TRP A 71 -2.24 19.19 41.17
N LYS A 72 -1.06 19.64 40.73
CA LYS A 72 0.12 19.85 41.60
C LYS A 72 -0.07 21.03 42.56
N ALA A 73 -0.76 22.08 42.11
CA ALA A 73 -1.06 23.26 42.92
C ALA A 73 -2.19 23.02 43.93
N ALA A 74 -3.05 22.02 43.70
CA ALA A 74 -4.16 21.69 44.59
C ALA A 74 -3.69 21.21 45.98
N GLY A 75 -4.05 21.97 47.00
CA GLY A 75 -3.68 21.73 48.41
C GLY A 75 -4.66 20.85 49.20
N THR A 76 -5.88 20.63 48.71
CA THR A 76 -6.92 19.82 49.34
C THR A 76 -7.33 18.66 48.43
N ASP A 77 -7.76 17.54 49.03
CA ASP A 77 -8.11 16.33 48.28
C ASP A 77 -9.36 16.52 47.41
N ASP A 78 -10.36 17.31 47.85
CA ASP A 78 -11.56 17.59 47.05
C ASP A 78 -11.22 18.26 45.71
N VAL A 79 -10.31 19.25 45.71
CA VAL A 79 -9.88 19.97 44.49
C VAL A 79 -9.08 19.03 43.58
N ARG A 80 -8.32 18.08 44.14
CA ARG A 80 -7.59 17.09 43.35
C ARG A 80 -8.52 16.13 42.63
N ASP A 81 -9.63 15.75 43.26
CA ASP A 81 -10.63 14.88 42.63
C ASP A 81 -11.34 15.59 41.47
N ASP A 82 -11.68 16.87 41.61
CA ASP A 82 -12.25 17.68 40.53
C ASP A 82 -11.28 17.78 39.33
N VAL A 83 -10.00 18.10 39.59
CA VAL A 83 -8.98 18.16 38.53
C VAL A 83 -8.77 16.81 37.87
N LYS A 84 -8.85 15.71 38.63
CA LYS A 84 -8.75 14.34 38.11
C LYS A 84 -9.92 14.01 37.18
N GLN A 85 -11.14 14.44 37.51
CA GLN A 85 -12.30 14.30 36.62
C GLN A 85 -12.13 15.10 35.33
N ARG A 86 -11.64 16.34 35.43
CA ARG A 86 -11.32 17.16 34.24
C ARG A 86 -10.26 16.50 33.36
N LEU A 87 -9.19 15.99 33.95
CA LEU A 87 -8.13 15.29 33.22
C LEU A 87 -8.68 14.04 32.52
N ARG A 88 -9.55 13.28 33.19
CA ARG A 88 -10.22 12.12 32.60
C ARG A 88 -11.05 12.51 31.38
N SER A 89 -11.85 13.57 31.47
CA SER A 89 -12.66 14.07 30.35
C SER A 89 -11.79 14.46 29.15
N ILE A 90 -10.70 15.22 29.39
CA ILE A 90 -9.78 15.63 28.31
C ILE A 90 -9.17 14.40 27.63
N LEU A 91 -8.76 13.39 28.41
CA LEU A 91 -8.19 12.16 27.85
C LEU A 91 -9.22 11.36 27.05
N GLU A 92 -10.45 11.24 27.55
CA GLU A 92 -11.55 10.57 26.84
C GLU A 92 -11.81 11.24 25.47
N GLU A 93 -11.81 12.58 25.41
CA GLU A 93 -11.94 13.33 24.16
C GLU A 93 -10.77 13.08 23.19
N VAL A 94 -9.53 13.06 23.69
CA VAL A 94 -8.34 12.77 22.87
C VAL A 94 -8.41 11.37 22.28
N PHE A 95 -8.76 10.38 23.11
CA PHE A 95 -8.90 9.00 22.65
C PHE A 95 -10.02 8.86 21.62
N ALA A 96 -11.17 9.47 21.85
CA ALA A 96 -12.28 9.45 20.90
C ALA A 96 -11.88 10.09 19.56
N ALA A 97 -11.21 11.24 19.59
CA ALA A 97 -10.74 11.92 18.39
C ALA A 97 -9.73 11.07 17.60
N ARG A 98 -8.78 10.42 18.28
CA ARG A 98 -7.80 9.51 17.64
C ARG A 98 -8.48 8.29 17.06
N GLN A 99 -9.40 7.67 17.78
CA GLN A 99 -10.16 6.52 17.31
C GLN A 99 -10.93 6.85 16.03
N GLN A 100 -11.59 8.00 16.01
CA GLN A 100 -12.31 8.49 14.82
C GLN A 100 -11.37 8.72 13.62
N ALA A 101 -10.16 9.25 13.86
CA ALA A 101 -9.17 9.43 12.80
C ALA A 101 -8.73 8.08 12.21
N HIS A 102 -8.44 7.09 13.05
CA HIS A 102 -8.10 5.75 12.58
C HIS A 102 -9.26 5.06 11.83
N GLU A 103 -10.49 5.25 12.26
CA GLU A 103 -11.67 4.74 11.53
C GLU A 103 -11.78 5.34 10.12
N GLN A 104 -11.50 6.64 9.98
CA GLN A 104 -11.44 7.30 8.67
C GLN A 104 -10.30 6.75 7.80
N GLU A 105 -9.11 6.60 8.36
CA GLU A 105 -7.96 6.01 7.66
C GLU A 105 -8.26 4.59 7.17
N ILE A 106 -8.89 3.77 8.02
CA ILE A 106 -9.31 2.41 7.65
C ILE A 106 -10.31 2.46 6.49
N ALA A 107 -11.32 3.33 6.55
CA ALA A 107 -12.31 3.47 5.49
C ALA A 107 -11.67 3.88 4.15
N GLU A 108 -10.71 4.81 4.16
CA GLU A 108 -9.96 5.19 2.95
C GLU A 108 -9.12 4.04 2.39
N LEU A 109 -8.48 3.25 3.26
CA LEU A 109 -7.70 2.08 2.84
C LEU A 109 -8.61 1.00 2.24
N GLU A 110 -9.77 0.76 2.83
CA GLU A 110 -10.76 -0.18 2.29
C GLU A 110 -11.26 0.24 0.90
N GLU A 111 -11.50 1.54 0.70
CA GLU A 111 -11.88 2.06 -0.61
C GLU A 111 -10.76 1.83 -1.64
N LYS A 112 -9.51 2.13 -1.30
CA LYS A 112 -8.35 1.88 -2.18
C LYS A 112 -8.21 0.40 -2.51
N VAL A 113 -8.39 -0.48 -1.53
CA VAL A 113 -8.37 -1.94 -1.76
C VAL A 113 -9.49 -2.37 -2.70
N LYS A 114 -10.70 -1.82 -2.56
CA LYS A 114 -11.82 -2.08 -3.46
C LYS A 114 -11.49 -1.65 -4.90
N GLN A 115 -10.98 -0.44 -5.08
CA GLN A 115 -10.59 0.07 -6.40
C GLN A 115 -9.51 -0.81 -7.06
N LEU A 116 -8.52 -1.26 -6.29
CA LEU A 116 -7.48 -2.17 -6.78
C LEU A 116 -8.05 -3.54 -7.19
N ARG A 117 -9.01 -4.08 -6.42
CA ARG A 117 -9.71 -5.32 -6.79
C ARG A 117 -10.49 -5.18 -8.09
N GLU A 118 -11.20 -4.06 -8.27
CA GLU A 118 -11.90 -3.78 -9.52
C GLU A 118 -10.94 -3.65 -10.72
N GLN A 119 -9.79 -3.00 -10.54
CA GLN A 119 -8.76 -2.92 -11.58
C GLN A 119 -8.22 -4.30 -11.95
N LEU A 120 -7.99 -5.19 -10.97
CA LEU A 120 -7.55 -6.56 -11.22
C LEU A 120 -8.60 -7.35 -11.98
N GLU A 121 -9.88 -7.20 -11.64
CA GLU A 121 -10.94 -7.91 -12.36
C GLU A 121 -11.04 -7.45 -13.81
N ARG A 122 -10.99 -6.14 -14.07
CA ARG A 122 -10.91 -5.60 -15.44
C ARG A 122 -9.72 -6.16 -16.23
N ARG A 123 -8.56 -6.34 -15.59
CA ARG A 123 -7.39 -6.96 -16.25
C ARG A 123 -7.62 -8.42 -16.57
N ARG A 124 -8.30 -9.18 -15.71
CA ARG A 124 -8.66 -10.58 -15.95
C ARG A 124 -9.65 -10.71 -17.10
N GLU A 125 -10.66 -9.84 -17.17
CA GLU A 125 -11.60 -9.78 -18.29
C GLU A 125 -10.88 -9.51 -19.61
N LYS A 126 -10.01 -8.48 -19.65
CA LYS A 126 -9.19 -8.20 -20.84
C LYS A 126 -8.23 -9.34 -21.20
N GLN A 127 -7.67 -10.04 -20.21
CA GLN A 127 -6.86 -11.22 -20.48
C GLN A 127 -7.68 -12.31 -21.19
N LYS A 128 -8.92 -12.58 -20.75
CA LYS A 128 -9.81 -13.55 -21.41
C LYS A 128 -10.11 -13.13 -22.84
N GLU A 129 -10.51 -11.87 -23.06
CA GLU A 129 -10.74 -11.33 -24.41
C GLU A 129 -9.53 -11.50 -25.33
N ILE A 130 -8.32 -11.23 -24.82
CA ILE A 130 -7.07 -11.41 -25.58
C ILE A 130 -6.83 -12.89 -25.92
N ILE A 131 -7.07 -13.80 -24.98
CA ILE A 131 -6.94 -15.24 -25.20
C ILE A 131 -7.92 -15.71 -26.27
N ASP A 132 -9.18 -15.29 -26.19
CA ASP A 132 -10.22 -15.64 -27.17
C ASP A 132 -9.85 -15.11 -28.56
N PHE A 133 -9.45 -13.84 -28.65
CA PHE A 133 -8.96 -13.26 -29.90
C PHE A 133 -7.77 -14.02 -30.48
N ARG A 134 -6.81 -14.40 -29.62
CA ARG A 134 -5.64 -15.17 -30.05
C ARG A 134 -6.03 -16.56 -30.53
N MET A 135 -6.99 -17.20 -29.87
CA MET A 135 -7.51 -18.51 -30.26
C MET A 135 -8.21 -18.43 -31.62
N GLU A 136 -9.08 -17.45 -31.83
CA GLU A 136 -9.72 -17.21 -33.13
C GLU A 136 -8.69 -16.97 -34.23
N GLN A 137 -7.66 -16.17 -33.94
CA GLN A 137 -6.58 -15.91 -34.88
C GLN A 137 -5.88 -17.22 -35.28
N LEU A 138 -5.54 -18.08 -34.32
CA LEU A 138 -4.89 -19.37 -34.57
C LEU A 138 -5.77 -20.32 -35.40
N VAL A 139 -7.09 -20.33 -35.18
CA VAL A 139 -8.03 -21.14 -35.97
C VAL A 139 -8.07 -20.65 -37.43
N ARG A 140 -8.20 -19.33 -37.65
CA ARG A 140 -8.18 -18.75 -39.01
C ARG A 140 -6.85 -19.01 -39.73
N GLU A 141 -5.73 -18.94 -39.01
CA GLU A 141 -4.40 -19.29 -39.54
C GLU A 141 -4.34 -20.76 -39.96
N ALA A 142 -4.87 -21.68 -39.15
CA ALA A 142 -4.92 -23.11 -39.45
C ALA A 142 -5.81 -23.46 -40.66
N GLU A 143 -6.88 -22.69 -40.89
CA GLU A 143 -7.76 -22.82 -42.06
C GLU A 143 -7.14 -22.24 -43.35
N GLY A 144 -5.94 -21.65 -43.27
CA GLY A 144 -5.30 -20.99 -44.40
C GLY A 144 -5.91 -19.63 -44.76
N LEU A 145 -6.78 -19.09 -43.89
CA LEU A 145 -7.40 -17.76 -43.99
C LEU A 145 -6.60 -16.67 -43.24
N GLY A 146 -5.39 -16.99 -42.78
CA GLY A 146 -4.48 -16.04 -42.17
C GLY A 146 -3.91 -15.04 -43.18
N TRP A 147 -3.64 -13.80 -42.74
CA TRP A 147 -3.06 -12.72 -43.58
C TRP A 147 -1.57 -12.91 -43.91
N GLY A 148 -1.12 -14.14 -44.19
CA GLY A 148 0.27 -14.39 -44.61
C GLY A 148 1.30 -14.13 -43.52
N GLY A 149 0.98 -14.47 -42.26
CA GLY A 149 1.94 -14.47 -41.15
C GLY A 149 2.83 -15.71 -41.19
N GLU A 150 3.59 -15.88 -42.25
CA GLU A 150 4.72 -16.80 -42.23
C GLU A 150 5.65 -16.37 -41.08
N SER A 151 5.57 -17.16 -40.00
CA SER A 151 6.47 -17.26 -38.87
C SER A 151 7.68 -16.31 -38.86
N ARG A 152 7.76 -15.48 -37.81
CA ARG A 152 8.99 -15.30 -37.02
C ARG A 152 10.19 -14.58 -37.66
N ALA A 153 10.10 -14.01 -38.87
CA ALA A 153 11.28 -13.36 -39.49
C ALA A 153 11.46 -11.85 -39.18
N ARG A 154 10.54 -11.16 -38.49
CA ARG A 154 10.65 -9.69 -38.29
C ARG A 154 10.35 -9.16 -36.89
N PHE A 155 10.20 -10.01 -35.88
CA PHE A 155 10.48 -9.57 -34.51
C PHE A 155 11.97 -9.80 -34.25
N ALA A 156 12.80 -8.99 -34.92
CA ALA A 156 14.05 -8.60 -34.30
C ALA A 156 13.63 -7.91 -32.99
N ASP A 157 13.77 -8.62 -31.87
CA ASP A 157 13.63 -8.01 -30.56
C ASP A 157 14.54 -6.78 -30.56
N PRO A 158 14.00 -5.54 -30.45
CA PRO A 158 14.86 -4.36 -30.34
C PRO A 158 15.67 -4.36 -29.03
N PHE A 159 15.57 -5.43 -28.24
CA PHE A 159 16.23 -5.62 -26.96
C PHE A 159 17.27 -6.76 -26.95
N VAL A 160 17.42 -7.51 -28.05
CA VAL A 160 18.36 -8.64 -28.13
C VAL A 160 19.31 -8.47 -29.32
N GLY A 161 20.44 -7.78 -29.06
CA GLY A 161 21.71 -7.99 -29.78
C GLY A 161 21.97 -7.13 -31.02
N GLY A 162 22.55 -5.95 -30.81
CA GLY A 162 23.23 -5.19 -31.86
C GLY A 162 23.74 -3.87 -31.35
N ASP A 163 25.05 -3.77 -31.11
CA ASP A 163 25.75 -2.57 -30.66
C ASP A 163 25.41 -1.33 -31.51
N THR A 164 24.54 -0.45 -31.01
CA THR A 164 24.50 0.94 -31.46
C THR A 164 25.23 1.81 -30.43
N PRO A 165 26.51 2.16 -30.66
CA PRO A 165 27.15 3.21 -29.92
C PRO A 165 26.52 4.54 -30.38
N GLY A 166 25.90 5.27 -29.45
CA GLY A 166 25.59 6.68 -29.63
C GLY A 166 24.38 7.00 -30.48
N ALA A 167 23.20 6.97 -29.86
CA ALA A 167 22.17 7.97 -30.15
C ALA A 167 21.34 8.17 -28.90
N PHE A 168 21.78 9.11 -28.06
CA PHE A 168 20.86 9.84 -27.21
C PHE A 168 19.70 10.31 -28.09
N ALA A 169 18.55 9.66 -27.98
CA ALA A 169 17.32 10.31 -28.39
C ALA A 169 17.26 11.63 -27.60
N PRO A 170 17.14 12.79 -28.27
CA PRO A 170 16.98 14.03 -27.54
C PRO A 170 15.74 13.85 -26.67
N ALA A 171 15.89 14.17 -25.38
CA ALA A 171 14.80 14.18 -24.43
C ALA A 171 13.58 14.79 -25.14
N ARG A 172 12.53 13.99 -25.34
CA ARG A 172 11.23 14.56 -25.66
C ARG A 172 10.94 15.46 -24.48
N VAL A 173 11.12 16.77 -24.70
CA VAL A 173 10.69 17.83 -23.81
C VAL A 173 9.23 17.50 -23.53
N ALA A 174 8.97 17.00 -22.31
CA ALA A 174 7.60 16.86 -21.86
C ALA A 174 6.94 18.23 -22.07
N PRO A 175 5.73 18.30 -22.65
CA PRO A 175 5.03 19.56 -22.73
C PRO A 175 5.00 20.13 -21.32
N THR A 176 5.62 21.29 -21.14
CA THR A 176 5.60 22.03 -19.89
C THR A 176 4.14 22.12 -19.47
N PRO A 177 3.76 21.66 -18.26
CA PRO A 177 2.40 21.86 -17.79
C PRO A 177 2.10 23.37 -17.89
N PRO A 178 0.90 23.76 -18.35
CA PRO A 178 0.53 25.16 -18.42
C PRO A 178 0.79 25.75 -17.03
N SER A 179 1.58 26.83 -17.00
CA SER A 179 1.88 27.52 -15.76
C SER A 179 0.57 27.75 -15.01
N LEU A 180 0.47 27.17 -13.82
CA LEU A 180 -0.58 27.52 -12.90
C LEU A 180 -0.48 29.03 -12.73
N LYS A 181 -1.46 29.75 -13.28
CA LYS A 181 -1.64 31.18 -13.04
C LYS A 181 -1.43 31.38 -11.56
N ALA A 182 -0.48 32.26 -11.23
CA ALA A 182 -0.11 32.62 -9.87
C ALA A 182 -1.37 32.62 -9.00
N LEU A 183 -1.40 31.72 -8.01
CA LEU A 183 -2.38 31.80 -6.95
C LEU A 183 -2.31 33.23 -6.40
N PRO A 184 -3.44 33.90 -6.20
CA PRO A 184 -3.45 35.26 -5.66
C PRO A 184 -2.63 35.26 -4.37
N GLU A 185 -1.61 36.12 -4.32
CA GLU A 185 -0.87 36.38 -3.09
C GLU A 185 -1.88 36.66 -1.99
N PHE A 186 -1.90 35.79 -0.98
CA PHE A 186 -2.73 35.95 0.19
C PHE A 186 -2.18 37.16 0.96
N ARG A 187 -2.68 38.34 0.61
CA ARG A 187 -2.35 39.61 1.23
C ARG A 187 -2.83 39.54 2.68
N SER A 188 -1.91 39.27 3.60
CA SER A 188 -2.16 39.33 5.03
C SER A 188 -2.56 40.77 5.39
N GLU A 189 -3.85 41.01 5.58
CA GLU A 189 -4.33 42.23 6.21
C GLU A 189 -3.75 42.30 7.63
N PRO A 190 -3.02 43.36 8.00
CA PRO A 190 -2.65 43.57 9.39
C PRO A 190 -3.93 43.87 10.17
N ALA A 191 -4.19 43.07 11.20
CA ALA A 191 -5.27 43.27 12.15
C ALA A 191 -5.10 44.62 12.87
N GLY A 192 -5.62 45.67 12.25
CA GLY A 192 -5.72 47.00 12.83
C GLY A 192 -7.00 47.13 13.64
N ALA A 193 -6.83 47.47 14.91
CA ALA A 193 -7.62 48.46 15.63
C ALA A 193 -9.16 48.35 15.50
N ARG A 194 -9.77 47.69 16.48
CA ARG A 194 -11.09 48.12 16.97
C ARG A 194 -10.89 48.84 18.29
N GLN A 195 -11.31 50.11 18.27
CA GLN A 195 -11.41 51.01 19.42
C GLN A 195 -12.47 50.52 20.40
#